data_AF-A0A953REW9-F1
#
_entry.id   AF-A0A953REW9-F1
#
_cell.length_a   1.000
_cell.length_b   1.000
_cell.length_c   1.000
_cell.angle_alpha   90.00
_cell.angle_beta   90.00
_cell.angle_gamma   90.00
#
_symmetry.space_group_name_H-M   'P 1'
#
loop_
_entity.id
_entity.type
_entity.pdbx_description
1 polymer ?
#
loop_
_entity_poly.entity_id
_entity_poly.type
_entity_poly.pdbx_seq_one_letter_code
_entity_poly.pdbx_strand_id
1 'polypeptide(L)'
;MRGFVDRGRDYLARGIFADDVKPHISDTLDLYGALRAHFQITEEDLDNIENVLSISELRKLVPLPNLPALTETSTASVQRFIEAVLVKAIRLPGPESGEWVGVHFGPPQKRLLAAIWRLGQPSAIITLNYDCILEYCSYCLGLPFTYEPNACGGVEILKLHGSINWMQCSNRGCEEADRVAVAPLEYRPTDKQDYGTVELNASSCKSCGAPQRPLIVPPTWAKDLQHPVLRATWARALEVLAKAEVLAVVGYSLPAADPQVRQLLHAGLSSANLRQALVSVGGDELAVERWKQFFRGSWRDYRLHVTNQTFDFVANSELLAVLGVSIADFGHDQLQLLPVPQSPGINCEVRERLSQMMKEKGICNAAGGEIGVNWRDEIQRRRNGTASDSSQYAPLIRELGLDWRPSGPLLPVHGSHFYCNE
;
A
#
# COMPACT_ATOMS: atom_id res chain seq x y z
N MET A 1 16.16 -8.21 1.23
CA MET A 1 15.18 -8.83 2.18
C MET A 1 15.70 -10.15 2.78
N ARG A 2 16.31 -10.15 3.98
CA ARG A 2 16.79 -11.39 4.64
C ARG A 2 15.65 -12.24 5.24
N GLY A 3 15.85 -13.55 5.31
CA GLY A 3 14.89 -14.52 5.88
C GLY A 3 13.67 -14.82 4.99
N PHE A 4 13.64 -14.31 3.76
CA PHE A 4 12.56 -14.55 2.81
C PHE A 4 12.50 -16.02 2.35
N VAL A 5 13.68 -16.60 2.10
CA VAL A 5 13.85 -18.00 1.71
C VAL A 5 13.34 -18.94 2.80
N ASP A 6 13.69 -18.67 4.06
CA ASP A 6 13.29 -19.49 5.19
C ASP A 6 11.77 -19.42 5.45
N ARG A 7 11.15 -18.24 5.31
CA ARG A 7 9.69 -18.12 5.34
C ARG A 7 9.04 -18.93 4.23
N GLY A 8 9.58 -18.89 3.02
CA GLY A 8 9.11 -19.69 1.90
C GLY A 8 9.15 -21.20 2.18
N ARG A 9 10.25 -21.68 2.79
CA ARG A 9 10.36 -23.09 3.23
C ARG A 9 9.33 -23.46 4.28
N ASP A 10 9.17 -22.65 5.32
CA ASP A 10 8.17 -22.88 6.39
C ASP A 10 6.76 -22.95 5.81
N TYR A 11 6.40 -22.00 4.96
CA TYR A 11 5.06 -21.93 4.37
C TYR A 11 4.78 -23.10 3.42
N LEU A 12 5.79 -23.56 2.68
CA LEU A 12 5.67 -24.75 1.84
C LEU A 12 5.46 -26.01 2.69
N ALA A 13 6.26 -26.19 3.74
CA ALA A 13 6.17 -27.34 4.65
C ALA A 13 4.82 -27.41 5.36
N ARG A 14 4.21 -26.26 5.65
CA ARG A 14 2.89 -26.14 6.29
C ARG A 14 1.72 -26.21 5.29
N GLY A 15 2.00 -26.37 3.99
CA GLY A 15 0.96 -26.47 2.96
C GLY A 15 0.15 -25.19 2.75
N ILE A 16 0.73 -24.01 3.03
CA ILE A 16 0.03 -22.71 2.97
C ILE A 16 -0.24 -22.25 1.54
N PHE A 17 0.60 -22.65 0.58
CA PHE A 17 0.48 -22.22 -0.81
C PHE A 17 -0.55 -23.04 -1.59
N ALA A 18 -1.23 -22.38 -2.54
CA ALA A 18 -2.11 -23.02 -3.50
C ALA A 18 -1.32 -23.92 -4.47
N ASP A 19 -1.98 -24.92 -5.05
CA ASP A 19 -1.33 -25.96 -5.87
C ASP A 19 -0.66 -25.40 -7.13
N ASP A 20 -1.19 -24.32 -7.70
CA ASP A 20 -0.60 -23.62 -8.85
C ASP A 20 0.66 -22.82 -8.50
N VAL A 21 0.82 -22.45 -7.21
CA VAL A 21 1.97 -21.67 -6.73
C VAL A 21 3.11 -22.58 -6.26
N LYS A 22 2.81 -23.76 -5.70
CA LYS A 22 3.80 -24.70 -5.14
C LYS A 22 5.00 -24.98 -6.07
N PRO A 23 4.83 -25.24 -7.39
CA PRO A 23 5.97 -25.49 -8.28
C PRO A 23 6.97 -24.32 -8.32
N HIS A 24 6.47 -23.09 -8.37
CA HIS A 24 7.32 -21.89 -8.38
C HIS A 24 8.11 -21.70 -7.09
N ILE A 25 7.53 -22.11 -5.95
CA ILE A 25 8.22 -22.08 -4.65
C ILE A 25 9.35 -23.10 -4.64
N SER A 26 9.07 -24.34 -5.04
CA SER A 26 10.09 -25.40 -5.11
C SER A 26 11.23 -25.03 -6.05
N ASP A 27 10.92 -24.58 -7.28
CA ASP A 27 11.92 -24.16 -8.27
C ASP A 27 12.85 -23.05 -7.73
N THR A 28 12.30 -22.10 -6.98
CA THR A 28 13.07 -21.01 -6.37
C THR A 28 13.98 -21.51 -5.25
N LEU A 29 13.49 -22.44 -4.42
CA LEU A 29 14.27 -23.04 -3.33
C LEU A 29 15.39 -23.93 -3.86
N ASP A 30 15.14 -24.68 -4.94
CA ASP A 30 16.14 -25.50 -5.62
C ASP A 30 17.21 -24.61 -6.28
N LEU A 31 16.80 -23.53 -6.94
CA LEU A 31 17.73 -22.53 -7.48
C LEU A 31 18.60 -21.92 -6.38
N TYR A 32 18.01 -21.50 -5.26
CA TYR A 32 18.76 -21.00 -4.10
C TYR A 32 19.78 -22.03 -3.61
N GLY A 33 19.38 -23.31 -3.49
CA GLY A 33 20.27 -24.40 -3.09
C GLY A 33 21.45 -24.59 -4.04
N ALA A 34 21.19 -24.56 -5.35
CA ALA A 34 22.22 -24.67 -6.37
C ALA A 34 23.20 -23.47 -6.36
N LEU A 35 22.69 -22.24 -6.21
CA LEU A 35 23.54 -21.05 -6.10
C LEU A 35 24.43 -21.10 -4.85
N ARG A 36 23.88 -21.50 -3.71
CA ARG A 36 24.65 -21.63 -2.46
C ARG A 36 25.78 -22.65 -2.56
N ALA A 37 25.59 -23.73 -3.32
CA ALA A 37 26.64 -24.71 -3.59
C ALA A 37 27.71 -24.19 -4.58
N HIS A 38 27.37 -23.20 -5.42
CA HIS A 38 28.21 -22.69 -6.50
C HIS A 38 29.19 -21.61 -6.04
N PHE A 39 28.77 -20.68 -5.18
CA PHE A 39 29.64 -19.59 -4.69
C PHE A 39 30.57 -20.07 -3.56
N GLN A 40 31.60 -20.84 -3.91
CA GLN A 40 32.58 -21.39 -2.96
C GLN A 40 33.76 -20.45 -2.67
N ILE A 41 33.98 -19.43 -3.51
CA ILE A 41 35.16 -18.56 -3.48
C ILE A 41 34.82 -17.14 -3.01
N THR A 42 33.64 -16.63 -3.37
CA THR A 42 33.18 -15.28 -3.03
C THR A 42 32.01 -15.34 -2.06
N GLU A 43 32.02 -14.50 -1.03
CA GLU A 43 30.85 -14.33 -0.18
C GLU A 43 29.79 -13.53 -0.95
N GLU A 44 28.68 -14.19 -1.28
CA GLU A 44 27.48 -13.55 -1.79
C GLU A 44 26.37 -13.75 -0.75
N ASP A 45 25.67 -12.67 -0.37
CA ASP A 45 24.53 -12.74 0.56
C ASP A 45 23.32 -13.32 -0.17
N LEU A 46 23.31 -14.63 -0.39
CA LEU A 46 22.20 -15.33 -1.06
C LEU A 46 20.94 -15.38 -0.20
N ASP A 47 21.03 -15.10 1.11
CA ASP A 47 19.86 -14.93 1.97
C ASP A 47 19.09 -13.66 1.62
N ASN A 48 19.71 -12.74 0.87
CA ASN A 48 19.03 -11.68 0.16
C ASN A 48 18.42 -12.19 -1.15
N ILE A 49 17.10 -12.30 -1.21
CA ILE A 49 16.36 -12.76 -2.40
C ILE A 49 16.65 -11.92 -3.67
N GLU A 50 17.07 -10.67 -3.50
CA GLU A 50 17.44 -9.75 -4.59
C GLU A 50 18.69 -10.23 -5.33
N ASN A 51 19.63 -10.83 -4.60
CA ASN A 51 20.85 -11.40 -5.18
C ASN A 51 20.51 -12.68 -5.96
N VAL A 52 19.63 -13.53 -5.42
CA VAL A 52 19.12 -14.73 -6.11
C VAL A 52 18.47 -14.35 -7.45
N LEU A 53 17.62 -13.31 -7.43
CA LEU A 53 16.96 -12.81 -8.62
C LEU A 53 17.94 -12.18 -9.61
N SER A 54 18.88 -11.35 -9.14
CA SER A 54 19.90 -10.71 -9.97
C SER A 54 20.79 -11.75 -10.66
N ILE A 55 21.20 -12.79 -9.95
CA ILE A 55 21.97 -13.91 -10.53
C ILE A 55 21.10 -14.69 -11.52
N SER A 56 19.81 -14.91 -11.23
CA SER A 56 18.88 -15.53 -12.18
C SER A 56 18.77 -14.71 -13.47
N GLU A 57 18.83 -13.38 -13.42
CA GLU A 57 18.78 -12.52 -14.60
C GLU A 57 20.11 -12.49 -15.36
N LEU A 58 21.24 -12.40 -14.65
CA LEU A 58 22.57 -12.45 -15.26
C LEU A 58 22.74 -13.72 -16.10
N ARG A 59 22.21 -14.86 -15.62
CA ARG A 59 22.23 -16.15 -16.33
C ARG A 59 21.45 -16.15 -17.65
N LYS A 60 20.53 -15.21 -17.88
CA LYS A 60 19.89 -15.02 -19.20
C LYS A 60 20.84 -14.38 -20.21
N LEU A 61 21.82 -13.61 -19.74
CA LEU A 61 22.81 -12.93 -20.58
C LEU A 61 24.03 -13.79 -20.83
N VAL A 62 24.49 -14.53 -19.82
CA VAL A 62 25.70 -15.35 -19.89
C VAL A 62 25.49 -16.73 -19.26
N PRO A 63 25.94 -17.82 -19.90
CA PRO A 63 25.88 -19.14 -19.28
C PRO A 63 26.84 -19.20 -18.09
N LEU A 64 26.32 -19.48 -16.90
CA LEU A 64 27.14 -19.81 -15.73
C LEU A 64 27.40 -21.33 -15.71
N PRO A 65 28.66 -21.77 -15.82
CA PRO A 65 29.00 -23.19 -15.84
C PRO A 65 28.63 -23.86 -14.51
N ASN A 66 28.34 -25.17 -14.53
CA ASN A 66 28.01 -25.98 -13.34
C ASN A 66 26.73 -25.59 -12.58
N LEU A 67 25.84 -24.80 -13.18
CA LEU A 67 24.49 -24.55 -12.67
C LEU A 67 23.44 -25.17 -13.61
N PRO A 68 22.32 -25.73 -13.10
CA PRO A 68 21.26 -26.30 -13.93
C PRO A 68 20.73 -25.29 -14.94
N ALA A 69 20.42 -25.73 -16.17
CA ALA A 69 19.93 -24.83 -17.23
C ALA A 69 18.74 -24.01 -16.73
N LEU A 70 18.85 -22.69 -16.86
CA LEU A 70 17.80 -21.76 -16.44
C LEU A 70 16.75 -21.68 -17.54
N THR A 71 15.50 -21.92 -17.18
CA THR A 71 14.36 -21.69 -18.08
C THR A 71 13.77 -20.31 -17.76
N GLU A 72 13.07 -19.69 -18.71
CA GLU A 72 12.30 -18.46 -18.44
C GLU A 72 11.38 -18.63 -17.20
N THR A 73 10.94 -19.86 -16.97
CA THR A 73 10.21 -20.33 -15.80
C THR A 73 10.92 -20.04 -14.48
N SER A 74 12.25 -20.14 -14.36
CA SER A 74 12.89 -19.96 -13.04
C SER A 74 12.93 -18.49 -12.60
N THR A 75 13.08 -17.52 -13.51
CA THR A 75 12.94 -16.09 -13.14
C THR A 75 11.50 -15.74 -12.80
N ALA A 76 10.55 -16.22 -13.61
CA ALA A 76 9.13 -16.08 -13.28
C ALA A 76 8.79 -16.75 -11.94
N SER A 77 9.45 -17.87 -11.60
CA SER A 77 9.29 -18.57 -10.33
C SER A 77 9.82 -17.77 -9.15
N VAL A 78 11.00 -17.14 -9.27
CA VAL A 78 11.53 -16.26 -8.21
C VAL A 78 10.59 -15.07 -7.99
N GLN A 79 10.05 -14.47 -9.06
CA GLN A 79 9.05 -13.41 -8.94
C GLN A 79 7.77 -13.91 -8.25
N ARG A 80 7.23 -15.06 -8.67
CA ARG A 80 6.06 -15.70 -8.02
C ARG A 80 6.32 -16.02 -6.55
N PHE A 81 7.54 -16.45 -6.22
CA PHE A 81 7.97 -16.70 -4.85
C PHE A 81 7.94 -15.42 -4.03
N ILE A 82 8.49 -14.31 -4.55
CA ILE A 82 8.45 -13.01 -3.88
C ILE A 82 6.99 -12.61 -3.61
N GLU A 83 6.13 -12.64 -4.62
CA GLU A 83 4.71 -12.29 -4.50
C GLU A 83 3.99 -13.15 -3.44
N ALA A 84 4.14 -14.47 -3.50
CA ALA A 84 3.43 -15.40 -2.63
C ALA A 84 3.88 -15.30 -1.17
N VAL A 85 5.19 -15.19 -0.94
CA VAL A 85 5.73 -15.05 0.42
C VAL A 85 5.41 -13.67 0.99
N LEU A 86 5.41 -12.59 0.19
CA LEU A 86 5.03 -11.24 0.65
C LEU A 86 3.61 -11.23 1.25
N VAL A 87 2.62 -11.74 0.52
CA VAL A 87 1.22 -11.79 0.98
C VAL A 87 1.10 -12.56 2.30
N LYS A 88 1.85 -13.66 2.44
CA LYS A 88 1.79 -14.53 3.62
C LYS A 88 2.71 -14.09 4.75
N ALA A 89 3.64 -13.16 4.54
CA ALA A 89 4.57 -12.69 5.59
C ALA A 89 3.96 -11.62 6.49
N ILE A 90 2.96 -10.88 6.02
CA ILE A 90 2.34 -9.79 6.76
C ILE A 90 1.35 -10.36 7.77
N ARG A 91 1.48 -9.95 9.03
CA ARG A 91 0.52 -10.25 10.11
C ARG A 91 0.03 -8.93 10.68
N LEU A 92 -1.28 -8.75 10.67
CA LEU A 92 -1.93 -7.54 11.17
C LEU A 92 -3.06 -7.90 12.13
N PRO A 93 -3.39 -7.01 13.07
CA PRO A 93 -4.55 -7.18 13.93
C PRO A 93 -5.83 -7.27 13.08
N GLY A 94 -6.80 -8.07 13.52
CA GLY A 94 -8.11 -8.13 12.87
C GLY A 94 -8.84 -6.78 12.91
N PRO A 95 -9.77 -6.51 11.99
CA PRO A 95 -10.38 -5.18 11.84
C PRO A 95 -11.23 -4.75 13.05
N GLU A 96 -11.68 -5.70 13.86
CA GLU A 96 -12.41 -5.46 15.12
C GLU A 96 -11.48 -5.39 16.34
N SER A 97 -10.16 -5.48 16.14
CA SER A 97 -9.19 -5.44 17.23
C SER A 97 -9.18 -4.10 17.95
N GLY A 98 -9.03 -4.14 19.28
CA GLY A 98 -8.79 -2.95 20.09
C GLY A 98 -7.50 -2.20 19.70
N GLU A 99 -6.59 -2.83 18.96
CA GLU A 99 -5.40 -2.17 18.41
C GLU A 99 -5.72 -1.05 17.41
N TRP A 100 -6.94 -1.00 16.86
CA TRP A 100 -7.39 0.10 16.00
C TRP A 100 -7.93 1.30 16.79
N VAL A 101 -8.18 1.13 18.09
CA VAL A 101 -8.69 2.19 18.98
C VAL A 101 -7.54 3.07 19.49
N GLY A 102 -7.73 4.40 19.43
CA GLY A 102 -6.71 5.39 19.84
C GLY A 102 -5.47 5.43 18.94
N VAL A 103 -4.48 6.27 19.22
CA VAL A 103 -3.27 6.41 18.37
C VAL A 103 -2.14 5.47 18.78
N HIS A 104 -2.04 5.15 20.07
CA HIS A 104 -0.84 4.55 20.65
C HIS A 104 -0.69 3.05 20.42
N PHE A 105 -1.76 2.35 20.03
CA PHE A 105 -1.73 0.91 19.79
C PHE A 105 -1.80 0.61 18.29
N GLY A 106 -1.37 -0.60 17.92
CA GLY A 106 -1.38 -1.07 16.56
C GLY A 106 -0.11 -0.76 15.77
N PRO A 107 -0.13 -1.06 14.46
CA PRO A 107 1.02 -0.88 13.58
C PRO A 107 1.37 0.61 13.42
N PRO A 108 2.67 0.98 13.32
CA PRO A 108 3.08 2.38 13.18
C PRO A 108 2.54 3.08 11.94
N GLN A 109 2.23 2.33 10.88
CA GLN A 109 1.55 2.82 9.67
C GLN A 109 0.22 3.50 9.97
N LYS A 110 -0.51 3.04 10.99
CA LYS A 110 -1.75 3.65 11.47
C LYS A 110 -1.53 5.11 11.87
N ARG A 111 -0.47 5.38 12.63
CA ARG A 111 -0.12 6.73 13.13
C ARG A 111 0.33 7.63 12.00
N LEU A 112 1.18 7.11 11.12
CA LEU A 112 1.61 7.83 9.92
C LEU A 112 0.38 8.24 9.07
N LEU A 113 -0.51 7.29 8.79
CA LEU A 113 -1.69 7.54 7.98
C LEU A 113 -2.62 8.59 8.63
N ALA A 114 -2.89 8.45 9.94
CA ALA A 114 -3.70 9.39 10.68
C ALA A 114 -3.09 10.81 10.67
N ALA A 115 -1.77 10.92 10.85
CA ALA A 115 -1.07 12.20 10.84
C ALA A 115 -1.18 12.89 9.47
N ILE A 116 -0.93 12.15 8.39
CA ILE A 116 -1.03 12.68 7.03
C ILE A 116 -2.47 13.08 6.69
N TRP A 117 -3.45 12.27 7.08
CA TRP A 117 -4.87 12.63 6.94
C TRP A 117 -5.19 13.94 7.66
N ARG A 118 -4.69 14.10 8.89
CA ARG A 118 -4.94 15.30 9.71
C ARG A 118 -4.34 16.56 9.11
N LEU A 119 -3.16 16.46 8.50
CA LEU A 119 -2.52 17.57 7.79
C LEU A 119 -3.34 18.03 6.58
N GLY A 120 -4.14 17.14 6.00
CA GLY A 120 -4.89 17.41 4.77
C GLY A 120 -3.97 17.61 3.57
N GLN A 121 -4.52 18.07 2.46
CA GLN A 121 -3.74 18.35 1.26
C GLN A 121 -3.12 19.76 1.31
N PRO A 122 -1.90 19.96 0.77
CA PRO A 122 -1.12 19.00 -0.02
C PRO A 122 -0.16 18.14 0.83
N SER A 123 -0.49 16.86 1.05
CA SER A 123 0.38 15.86 1.68
C SER A 123 0.25 14.51 0.97
N ALA A 124 1.33 13.74 0.93
CA ALA A 124 1.38 12.45 0.27
C ALA A 124 2.36 11.50 0.96
N ILE A 125 2.07 10.20 0.87
CA ILE A 125 2.96 9.13 1.31
C ILE A 125 3.60 8.50 0.06
N ILE A 126 4.92 8.61 -0.08
CA ILE A 126 5.68 7.84 -1.08
C ILE A 126 6.19 6.58 -0.40
N THR A 127 5.92 5.41 -1.00
CA THR A 127 6.38 4.13 -0.46
C THR A 127 7.02 3.25 -1.54
N LEU A 128 8.05 2.53 -1.11
CA LEU A 128 8.76 1.53 -1.91
C LEU A 128 8.25 0.11 -1.64
N ASN A 129 7.35 -0.05 -0.66
CA ASN A 129 6.81 -1.33 -0.26
C ASN A 129 5.70 -1.77 -1.21
N TYR A 130 5.68 -3.07 -1.54
CA TYR A 130 4.62 -3.69 -2.31
C TYR A 130 3.39 -4.03 -1.47
N ASP A 131 3.55 -4.12 -0.14
CA ASP A 131 2.50 -4.54 0.78
C ASP A 131 1.30 -3.58 0.81
N CYS A 132 0.18 -4.03 1.38
CA CYS A 132 -1.03 -3.23 1.52
C CYS A 132 -1.31 -2.80 2.97
N ILE A 133 -0.27 -2.63 3.81
CA ILE A 133 -0.46 -2.32 5.23
C ILE A 133 -1.10 -0.93 5.40
N LEU A 134 -0.68 0.06 4.61
CA LEU A 134 -1.25 1.43 4.66
C LEU A 134 -2.72 1.43 4.27
N GLU A 135 -3.06 0.72 3.20
CA GLU A 135 -4.42 0.54 2.71
C GLU A 135 -5.30 -0.16 3.72
N TYR A 136 -4.77 -1.20 4.37
CA TYR A 136 -5.46 -1.91 5.44
C TYR A 136 -5.67 -1.03 6.67
N CYS A 137 -4.69 -0.21 7.05
CA CYS A 137 -4.85 0.80 8.10
C CYS A 137 -5.94 1.80 7.72
N SER A 138 -5.98 2.25 6.45
CA SER A 138 -7.00 3.15 5.94
C SER A 138 -8.39 2.55 6.09
N TYR A 139 -8.54 1.28 5.71
CA TYR A 139 -9.77 0.51 5.88
C TYR A 139 -10.19 0.43 7.35
N CYS A 140 -9.29 0.03 8.25
CA CYS A 140 -9.61 -0.15 9.67
C CYS A 140 -9.92 1.17 10.39
N LEU A 141 -9.33 2.27 9.94
CA LEU A 141 -9.58 3.61 10.48
C LEU A 141 -10.77 4.32 9.82
N GLY A 142 -11.33 3.78 8.73
CA GLY A 142 -12.33 4.45 7.91
C GLY A 142 -11.81 5.75 7.25
N LEU A 143 -10.51 5.85 7.04
CA LEU A 143 -9.87 6.98 6.37
C LEU A 143 -9.83 6.71 4.86
N PRO A 144 -10.23 7.66 4.01
CA PRO A 144 -10.10 7.50 2.57
C PRO A 144 -8.63 7.65 2.13
N PHE A 145 -8.24 6.88 1.13
CA PHE A 145 -6.94 7.01 0.45
C PHE A 145 -7.13 6.99 -1.07
N THR A 146 -6.10 7.41 -1.79
CA THR A 146 -6.09 7.39 -3.26
C THR A 146 -4.71 7.02 -3.80
N TYR A 147 -4.70 6.26 -4.90
CA TYR A 147 -3.51 6.09 -5.75
C TYR A 147 -3.48 7.08 -6.92
N GLU A 148 -4.61 7.74 -7.19
CA GLU A 148 -4.77 8.64 -8.32
C GLU A 148 -4.16 10.01 -7.99
N PRO A 149 -3.24 10.51 -8.84
CA PRO A 149 -2.67 11.83 -8.68
C PRO A 149 -3.75 12.92 -8.62
N ASN A 150 -3.65 13.84 -7.66
CA ASN A 150 -4.55 14.99 -7.48
C ASN A 150 -6.03 14.63 -7.23
N ALA A 151 -6.35 13.38 -6.88
CA ALA A 151 -7.71 13.04 -6.46
C ALA A 151 -8.04 13.71 -5.12
N CYS A 152 -9.24 14.27 -5.02
CA CYS A 152 -9.71 14.96 -3.83
C CYS A 152 -10.25 13.96 -2.80
N GLY A 153 -10.01 14.23 -1.51
CA GLY A 153 -10.75 13.59 -0.41
C GLY A 153 -10.14 12.33 0.18
N GLY A 154 -8.82 12.13 0.08
CA GLY A 154 -8.11 11.00 0.67
C GLY A 154 -6.62 11.27 0.89
N VAL A 155 -5.96 10.42 1.68
CA VAL A 155 -4.49 10.38 1.74
C VAL A 155 -3.94 9.86 0.41
N GLU A 156 -3.07 10.63 -0.24
CA GLU A 156 -2.41 10.23 -1.47
C GLU A 156 -1.27 9.24 -1.16
N ILE A 157 -1.34 8.03 -1.73
CA ILE A 157 -0.35 6.96 -1.55
C ILE A 157 0.32 6.66 -2.90
N LEU A 158 1.61 6.91 -3.01
CA LEU A 158 2.39 6.75 -4.24
C LEU A 158 3.30 5.52 -4.12
N LYS A 159 2.89 4.42 -4.77
CA LYS A 159 3.60 3.12 -4.75
C LYS A 159 4.59 3.03 -5.92
N LEU A 160 5.84 3.42 -5.69
CA LEU A 160 6.85 3.55 -6.77
C LEU A 160 7.21 2.23 -7.44
N HIS A 161 7.14 1.12 -6.71
CA HIS A 161 7.47 -0.20 -7.24
C HIS A 161 6.21 -1.04 -7.49
N GLY A 162 5.05 -0.40 -7.63
CA GLY A 162 3.77 -1.08 -7.74
C GLY A 162 3.29 -1.65 -6.41
N SER A 163 2.26 -2.50 -6.46
CA SER A 163 1.58 -2.99 -5.27
C SER A 163 1.03 -4.39 -5.51
N ILE A 164 0.98 -5.20 -4.46
CA ILE A 164 0.41 -6.56 -4.54
C ILE A 164 -1.08 -6.51 -4.93
N ASN A 165 -1.81 -5.45 -4.60
CA ASN A 165 -3.22 -5.30 -5.00
C ASN A 165 -3.41 -4.63 -6.38
N TRP A 166 -2.35 -4.31 -7.14
CA TRP A 166 -2.47 -3.73 -8.47
C TRP A 166 -2.46 -4.85 -9.51
N MET A 167 -3.63 -5.28 -9.99
CA MET A 167 -3.79 -6.45 -10.84
C MET A 167 -3.83 -6.10 -12.33
N GLN A 168 -2.97 -6.75 -13.13
CA GLN A 168 -2.93 -6.65 -14.59
C GLN A 168 -3.16 -8.04 -15.22
N CYS A 169 -3.67 -8.07 -16.45
CA CYS A 169 -3.87 -9.33 -17.17
C CYS A 169 -2.52 -10.00 -17.50
N SER A 170 -2.38 -11.31 -17.23
CA SER A 170 -1.14 -12.02 -17.59
C SER A 170 -0.99 -12.26 -19.09
N ASN A 171 -2.07 -12.16 -19.87
CA ASN A 171 -2.03 -12.28 -21.32
C ASN A 171 -1.66 -10.93 -21.96
N ARG A 172 -0.43 -10.82 -22.46
CA ARG A 172 0.07 -9.59 -23.11
C ARG A 172 -0.62 -9.23 -24.43
N GLY A 173 -1.35 -10.15 -25.04
CA GLY A 173 -2.19 -9.87 -26.21
C GLY A 173 -3.60 -9.38 -25.87
N CYS A 174 -3.94 -9.27 -24.58
CA CYS A 174 -5.24 -8.78 -24.13
C CYS A 174 -5.28 -7.24 -24.13
N GLU A 175 -6.41 -6.65 -24.48
CA GLU A 175 -6.64 -5.20 -24.40
C GLU A 175 -6.50 -4.63 -22.98
N GLU A 176 -6.68 -5.49 -21.96
CA GLU A 176 -6.53 -5.16 -20.54
C GLU A 176 -5.10 -5.40 -20.02
N ALA A 177 -4.12 -5.71 -20.89
CA ALA A 177 -2.75 -6.04 -20.48
C ALA A 177 -2.03 -4.88 -19.78
N ASP A 178 -2.28 -3.64 -20.20
CA ASP A 178 -1.67 -2.42 -19.65
C ASP A 178 -2.61 -1.68 -18.67
N ARG A 179 -3.77 -2.27 -18.36
CA ARG A 179 -4.72 -1.74 -17.39
C ARG A 179 -4.47 -2.37 -16.03
N VAL A 180 -4.52 -1.53 -14.99
CA VAL A 180 -4.41 -1.96 -13.60
C VAL A 180 -5.78 -1.86 -12.96
N ALA A 181 -6.30 -3.00 -12.52
CA ALA A 181 -7.43 -3.08 -11.61
C ALA A 181 -6.90 -3.14 -10.18
N VAL A 182 -7.56 -2.48 -9.23
CA VAL A 182 -7.16 -2.58 -7.83
C VAL A 182 -7.97 -3.68 -7.15
N ALA A 183 -7.29 -4.71 -6.67
CA ALA A 183 -7.94 -5.83 -6.02
C ALA A 183 -8.42 -5.46 -4.62
N PRO A 184 -9.63 -5.94 -4.25
CA PRO A 184 -10.09 -5.85 -2.88
C PRO A 184 -9.18 -6.63 -1.94
N LEU A 185 -8.93 -6.06 -0.76
CA LEU A 185 -8.21 -6.74 0.32
C LEU A 185 -9.18 -7.70 1.02
N GLU A 186 -8.70 -8.81 1.56
CA GLU A 186 -9.49 -9.72 2.38
C GLU A 186 -8.71 -10.06 3.65
N TYR A 187 -9.30 -9.85 4.82
CA TYR A 187 -8.69 -10.28 6.07
C TYR A 187 -9.00 -11.75 6.34
N ARG A 188 -7.95 -12.56 6.52
CA ARG A 188 -8.07 -13.96 6.94
C ARG A 188 -7.47 -14.16 8.34
N PRO A 189 -8.28 -14.51 9.35
CA PRO A 189 -7.78 -14.84 10.68
C PRO A 189 -6.80 -16.01 10.63
N THR A 190 -5.81 -16.02 11.52
CA THR A 190 -4.95 -17.19 11.74
C THR A 190 -5.28 -17.85 13.08
N ASP A 191 -4.72 -19.03 13.34
CA ASP A 191 -4.96 -19.80 14.58
C ASP A 191 -4.60 -19.03 15.86
N LYS A 192 -3.79 -17.97 15.75
CA LYS A 192 -3.58 -17.00 16.83
C LYS A 192 -4.75 -16.02 16.81
N GLN A 193 -5.66 -16.18 17.78
CA GLN A 193 -6.72 -15.22 18.08
C GLN A 193 -6.10 -13.80 18.06
N ASP A 194 -6.71 -12.89 17.34
CA ASP A 194 -6.36 -11.46 17.16
C ASP A 194 -5.46 -11.07 15.97
N TYR A 195 -4.75 -12.00 15.32
CA TYR A 195 -3.90 -11.67 14.16
C TYR A 195 -4.21 -12.51 12.92
N GLY A 196 -4.07 -11.89 11.75
CA GLY A 196 -4.40 -12.50 10.47
C GLY A 196 -3.54 -12.00 9.31
N THR A 197 -3.82 -12.53 8.13
CA THR A 197 -3.21 -12.11 6.87
C THR A 197 -4.16 -11.25 6.07
N VAL A 198 -3.60 -10.29 5.34
CA VAL A 198 -4.33 -9.56 4.31
C VAL A 198 -4.05 -10.25 2.97
N GLU A 199 -5.07 -10.91 2.45
CA GLU A 199 -5.04 -11.63 1.19
C GLU A 199 -5.71 -10.81 0.08
N LEU A 200 -5.49 -11.23 -1.16
CA LEU A 200 -6.04 -10.58 -2.34
C LEU A 200 -7.09 -11.49 -2.94
N ASN A 201 -8.25 -10.95 -3.30
CA ASN A 201 -9.17 -11.68 -4.15
C ASN A 201 -8.71 -11.57 -5.61
N ALA A 202 -7.78 -12.44 -5.99
CA ALA A 202 -7.29 -12.50 -7.36
C ALA A 202 -8.38 -13.04 -8.29
N SER A 203 -8.88 -12.19 -9.18
CA SER A 203 -9.83 -12.57 -10.21
C SER A 203 -9.14 -12.91 -11.53
N SER A 204 -9.83 -13.68 -12.38
CA SER A 204 -9.48 -13.78 -13.79
C SER A 204 -9.80 -12.48 -14.52
N CYS A 205 -9.03 -12.18 -15.57
CA CYS A 205 -9.28 -11.07 -16.47
C CYS A 205 -10.68 -11.17 -17.07
N LYS A 206 -11.48 -10.11 -16.95
CA LYS A 206 -12.86 -10.07 -17.45
C LYS A 206 -12.95 -10.14 -18.99
N SER A 207 -11.91 -9.70 -19.71
CA SER A 207 -11.89 -9.67 -21.19
C SER A 207 -11.50 -11.02 -21.80
N CYS A 208 -10.45 -11.69 -21.28
CA CYS A 208 -9.94 -12.92 -21.90
C CYS A 208 -9.93 -14.16 -20.99
N GLY A 209 -10.37 -14.05 -19.74
CA GLY A 209 -10.38 -15.16 -18.78
C GLY A 209 -9.00 -15.59 -18.24
N ALA A 210 -7.90 -15.01 -18.75
CA ALA A 210 -6.56 -15.31 -18.27
C ALA A 210 -6.37 -14.87 -16.80
N PRO A 211 -5.47 -15.52 -16.03
CA PRO A 211 -5.15 -15.08 -14.67
C PRO A 211 -4.70 -13.62 -14.63
N GLN A 212 -5.07 -12.89 -13.57
CA GLN A 212 -4.46 -11.61 -13.27
C GLN A 212 -3.24 -11.79 -12.37
N ARG A 213 -2.28 -10.87 -12.52
CA ARG A 213 -1.02 -10.87 -11.78
C ARG A 213 -0.77 -9.49 -11.18
N PRO A 214 -0.14 -9.40 -10.01
CA PRO A 214 0.20 -8.12 -9.45
C PRO A 214 1.25 -7.39 -10.30
N LEU A 215 1.10 -6.08 -10.45
CA LEU A 215 2.07 -5.17 -11.02
C LEU A 215 3.03 -4.78 -9.90
N ILE A 216 4.13 -5.51 -9.82
CA ILE A 216 5.26 -5.21 -8.94
C ILE A 216 6.53 -5.03 -9.78
N VAL A 217 7.37 -4.09 -9.39
CA VAL A 217 8.71 -3.90 -9.94
C VAL A 217 9.66 -4.63 -9.01
N PRO A 218 10.12 -5.85 -9.34
CA PRO A 218 10.93 -6.62 -8.42
C PRO A 218 12.29 -5.94 -8.16
N PRO A 219 12.94 -6.26 -7.03
CA PRO A 219 14.23 -5.70 -6.65
C PRO A 219 15.35 -6.30 -7.52
N THR A 220 15.41 -5.81 -8.75
CA THR A 220 16.33 -6.21 -9.83
C THR A 220 17.17 -5.01 -10.23
N TRP A 221 18.31 -5.26 -10.89
CA TRP A 221 19.11 -4.18 -11.46
C TRP A 221 18.40 -3.55 -12.69
N ALA A 222 17.67 -4.35 -13.46
CA ALA A 222 16.93 -3.94 -14.65
C ALA A 222 15.44 -3.63 -14.34
N LYS A 223 15.19 -2.70 -13.41
CA LYS A 223 13.82 -2.28 -13.05
C LYS A 223 13.04 -1.77 -14.28
N ASP A 224 11.97 -2.46 -14.66
CA ASP A 224 11.04 -1.98 -15.68
C ASP A 224 10.00 -1.03 -15.06
N LEU A 225 10.14 0.26 -15.39
CA LEU A 225 9.24 1.33 -14.94
C LEU A 225 8.37 1.87 -16.09
N GLN A 226 8.29 1.19 -17.24
CA GLN A 226 7.61 1.70 -18.43
C GLN A 226 6.08 1.67 -18.33
N HIS A 227 5.53 0.85 -17.44
CA HIS A 227 4.09 0.74 -17.25
C HIS A 227 3.45 2.13 -17.03
N PRO A 228 2.38 2.51 -17.75
CA PRO A 228 1.81 3.87 -17.69
C PRO A 228 1.47 4.33 -16.28
N VAL A 229 0.86 3.47 -15.46
CA VAL A 229 0.55 3.75 -14.05
C VAL A 229 1.81 4.07 -13.25
N LEU A 230 2.89 3.29 -13.39
CA LEU A 230 4.15 3.55 -12.69
C LEU A 230 4.76 4.88 -13.13
N ARG A 231 4.80 5.17 -14.44
CA ARG A 231 5.29 6.46 -14.94
C ARG A 231 4.52 7.64 -14.36
N ALA A 232 3.19 7.53 -14.29
CA ALA A 232 2.35 8.55 -13.67
C ALA A 232 2.62 8.70 -12.17
N THR A 233 2.76 7.59 -11.43
CA THR A 233 3.09 7.60 -9.99
C THR A 233 4.46 8.22 -9.74
N TRP A 234 5.47 7.92 -10.55
CA TRP A 234 6.81 8.51 -10.43
C TRP A 234 6.83 9.99 -10.77
N ALA A 235 6.12 10.41 -11.83
CA ALA A 235 5.97 11.82 -12.17
C ALA A 235 5.30 12.58 -11.01
N ARG A 236 4.24 12.00 -10.42
CA ARG A 236 3.58 12.59 -9.27
C ARG A 236 4.47 12.65 -8.03
N ALA A 237 5.26 11.61 -7.77
CA ALA A 237 6.23 11.61 -6.68
C ALA A 237 7.27 12.73 -6.83
N LEU A 238 7.73 13.00 -8.05
CA LEU A 238 8.61 14.12 -8.34
C LEU A 238 7.94 15.47 -8.03
N GLU A 239 6.69 15.65 -8.44
CA GLU A 239 5.93 16.88 -8.17
C GLU A 239 5.73 17.15 -6.68
N VAL A 240 5.36 16.13 -5.89
CA VAL A 240 5.13 16.31 -4.45
C VAL A 240 6.44 16.58 -3.72
N LEU A 241 7.55 15.93 -4.11
CA LEU A 241 8.88 16.20 -3.57
C LEU A 241 9.33 17.63 -3.90
N ALA A 242 9.09 18.10 -5.13
CA ALA A 242 9.42 19.46 -5.57
C ALA A 242 8.68 20.56 -4.82
N LYS A 243 7.54 20.25 -4.19
CA LYS A 243 6.73 21.19 -3.41
C LYS A 243 6.86 20.99 -1.90
N ALA A 244 7.65 20.01 -1.46
CA ALA A 244 7.73 19.64 -0.05
C ALA A 244 8.38 20.74 0.81
N GLU A 245 7.69 21.15 1.88
CA GLU A 245 8.27 21.98 2.94
C GLU A 245 8.83 21.13 4.09
N VAL A 246 8.27 19.93 4.28
CA VAL A 246 8.68 18.96 5.29
C VAL A 246 8.85 17.60 4.63
N LEU A 247 9.93 16.89 4.97
CA LEU A 247 10.21 15.54 4.50
C LEU A 247 10.38 14.60 5.70
N ALA A 248 9.62 13.51 5.74
CA ALA A 248 9.85 12.42 6.69
C ALA A 248 10.17 11.14 5.92
N VAL A 249 11.35 10.58 6.16
CA VAL A 249 11.78 9.30 5.59
C VAL A 249 11.89 8.29 6.72
N VAL A 250 11.24 7.13 6.55
CA VAL A 250 11.29 6.06 7.55
C VAL A 250 11.55 4.72 6.89
N GLY A 251 12.57 4.01 7.38
CA GLY A 251 12.88 2.63 6.96
C GLY A 251 13.52 2.50 5.58
N TYR A 252 13.91 3.60 4.92
CA TYR A 252 14.64 3.55 3.65
C TYR A 252 16.12 3.85 3.84
N SER A 253 16.98 2.90 3.49
CA SER A 253 18.42 2.96 3.78
C SER A 253 19.24 3.74 2.74
N LEU A 254 18.61 4.27 1.69
CA LEU A 254 19.23 4.98 0.58
C LEU A 254 20.42 4.21 -0.06
N PRO A 255 20.25 2.91 -0.40
CA PRO A 255 21.33 2.08 -0.89
C PRO A 255 21.82 2.55 -2.26
N ALA A 256 23.11 2.36 -2.56
CA ALA A 256 23.68 2.69 -3.87
C ALA A 256 23.07 1.87 -5.01
N ALA A 257 22.59 0.67 -4.71
CA ALA A 257 21.91 -0.23 -5.64
C ALA A 257 20.49 0.22 -6.05
N ASP A 258 19.96 1.31 -5.48
CA ASP A 258 18.70 1.92 -5.92
C ASP A 258 18.92 3.32 -6.53
N PRO A 259 19.58 3.40 -7.70
CA PRO A 259 19.88 4.68 -8.34
C PRO A 259 18.62 5.43 -8.73
N GLN A 260 17.53 4.75 -9.10
CA GLN A 260 16.29 5.40 -9.56
C GLN A 260 15.66 6.24 -8.44
N VAL A 261 15.46 5.68 -7.24
CA VAL A 261 14.87 6.42 -6.12
C VAL A 261 15.82 7.53 -5.64
N ARG A 262 17.13 7.28 -5.65
CA ARG A 262 18.14 8.32 -5.31
C ARG A 262 18.05 9.51 -6.26
N GLN A 263 17.92 9.27 -7.56
CA GLN A 263 17.78 10.34 -8.56
C GLN A 263 16.44 11.06 -8.45
N LEU A 264 15.34 10.35 -8.14
CA LEU A 264 14.05 10.96 -7.87
C LEU A 264 14.14 11.94 -6.68
N LEU A 265 14.78 11.52 -5.58
CA LEU A 265 15.00 12.38 -4.41
C LEU A 265 15.88 13.58 -4.76
N HIS A 266 16.97 13.39 -5.50
CA HIS A 266 17.81 14.51 -5.95
C HIS A 266 17.03 15.50 -6.81
N ALA A 267 16.30 15.02 -7.82
CA ALA A 267 15.55 15.85 -8.74
C ALA A 267 14.42 16.60 -8.01
N GLY A 268 13.62 15.90 -7.21
CA GLY A 268 12.50 16.49 -6.47
C GLY A 268 12.97 17.50 -5.43
N LEU A 269 13.97 17.15 -4.63
CA LEU A 269 14.43 18.05 -3.57
C LEU A 269 15.29 19.22 -4.07
N SER A 270 15.75 19.19 -5.33
CA SER A 270 16.54 20.29 -5.91
C SER A 270 15.75 21.60 -6.05
N SER A 271 14.43 21.52 -6.21
CA SER A 271 13.52 22.65 -6.34
C SER A 271 12.63 22.85 -5.10
N ALA A 272 12.71 21.95 -4.11
CA ALA A 272 11.91 22.00 -2.90
C ALA A 272 12.30 23.16 -1.99
N ASN A 273 11.30 23.81 -1.38
CA ASN A 273 11.52 24.79 -0.31
C ASN A 273 11.58 24.08 1.06
N LEU A 274 12.48 23.11 1.18
CA LEU A 274 12.53 22.22 2.32
C LEU A 274 13.02 22.96 3.59
N ARG A 275 12.14 23.01 4.59
CA ARG A 275 12.39 23.64 5.89
C ARG A 275 12.94 22.65 6.91
N GLN A 276 12.46 21.40 6.86
CA GLN A 276 12.84 20.35 7.80
C GLN A 276 12.80 18.97 7.14
N ALA A 277 13.74 18.10 7.54
CA ALA A 277 13.71 16.69 7.22
C ALA A 277 13.98 15.82 8.44
N LEU A 278 13.18 14.78 8.61
CA LEU A 278 13.41 13.66 9.50
C LEU A 278 13.77 12.43 8.70
N VAL A 279 14.80 11.71 9.11
CA VAL A 279 15.20 10.44 8.51
C VAL A 279 15.42 9.41 9.61
N SER A 280 14.67 8.31 9.56
CA SER A 280 14.81 7.16 10.45
C SER A 280 15.20 5.92 9.64
N VAL A 281 16.29 5.26 10.03
CA VAL A 281 16.86 4.11 9.29
C VAL A 281 16.94 2.80 10.08
N GLY A 282 16.33 2.74 11.26
CA GLY A 282 15.97 1.48 11.93
C GLY A 282 17.10 0.49 12.19
N GLY A 283 18.27 0.96 12.63
CA GLY A 283 19.41 0.13 13.03
C GLY A 283 20.60 0.11 12.05
N ASP A 284 20.50 0.72 10.86
CA ASP A 284 21.60 0.78 9.88
C ASP A 284 22.46 2.06 10.06
N GLU A 285 23.57 1.93 10.79
CA GLU A 285 24.53 3.03 10.98
C GLU A 285 25.13 3.54 9.66
N LEU A 286 25.33 2.66 8.68
CA LEU A 286 25.82 3.08 7.36
C LEU A 286 24.75 3.87 6.61
N ALA A 287 23.47 3.55 6.79
CA ALA A 287 22.38 4.35 6.23
C ALA A 287 22.35 5.76 6.83
N VAL A 288 22.61 5.91 8.13
CA VAL A 288 22.70 7.23 8.77
C VAL A 288 23.71 8.10 8.03
N GLU A 289 24.91 7.55 7.77
CA GLU A 289 25.96 8.27 7.05
C GLU A 289 25.59 8.53 5.59
N ARG A 290 24.97 7.58 4.88
CA ARG A 290 24.48 7.79 3.51
C ARG A 290 23.47 8.95 3.44
N TRP A 291 22.54 9.03 4.38
CA TRP A 291 21.55 10.11 4.43
C TRP A 291 22.14 11.45 4.81
N LYS A 292 23.08 11.49 5.77
CA LYS A 292 23.83 12.72 6.04
C LYS A 292 24.53 13.17 4.77
N GLN A 293 25.28 12.28 4.09
CA GLN A 293 26.02 12.59 2.88
C GLN A 293 25.15 13.10 1.72
N PHE A 294 23.90 12.64 1.63
CA PHE A 294 22.95 13.04 0.60
C PHE A 294 22.62 14.55 0.61
N PHE A 295 22.45 15.14 1.81
CA PHE A 295 22.22 16.58 1.94
C PHE A 295 23.52 17.37 1.93
N ARG A 296 23.54 18.60 1.36
CA ARG A 296 24.73 19.48 1.42
C ARG A 296 25.02 19.89 2.87
N GLY A 297 26.30 20.03 3.23
CA GLY A 297 26.73 20.41 4.58
C GLY A 297 25.99 21.63 5.14
N SER A 298 25.87 22.70 4.34
CA SER A 298 25.18 23.96 4.72
C SER A 298 23.69 23.82 5.06
N TRP A 299 23.06 22.67 4.76
CA TRP A 299 21.66 22.40 5.08
C TRP A 299 21.51 21.53 6.33
N ARG A 300 22.53 20.74 6.68
CA ARG A 300 22.43 19.69 7.72
C ARG A 300 22.26 20.25 9.12
N ASP A 301 22.98 21.32 9.44
CA ASP A 301 23.25 21.71 10.83
C ASP A 301 22.01 22.12 11.65
N TYR A 302 20.91 22.48 10.98
CA TYR A 302 19.68 22.94 11.65
C TYR A 302 18.38 22.35 11.11
N ARG A 303 18.40 21.72 9.92
CA ARG A 303 17.17 21.31 9.22
C ARG A 303 17.04 19.80 9.02
N LEU A 304 18.12 19.04 9.28
CA LEU A 304 18.15 17.59 9.10
C LEU A 304 18.26 16.89 10.46
N HIS A 305 17.28 16.07 10.80
CA HIS A 305 17.38 15.10 11.88
C HIS A 305 17.51 13.69 11.30
N VAL A 306 18.65 13.03 11.53
CA VAL A 306 18.83 11.62 11.16
C VAL A 306 18.96 10.79 12.44
N THR A 307 18.07 9.82 12.60
CA THR A 307 17.97 8.94 13.76
C THR A 307 18.14 7.48 13.35
N ASN A 308 18.73 6.67 14.22
CA ASN A 308 18.83 5.22 14.02
C ASN A 308 17.70 4.43 14.70
N GLN A 309 16.65 5.14 15.16
CA GLN A 309 15.51 4.56 15.83
C GLN A 309 14.61 3.76 14.88
N THR A 310 13.85 2.82 15.44
CA THR A 310 12.89 2.00 14.69
C THR A 310 11.68 2.82 14.23
N PHE A 311 10.96 2.34 13.22
CA PHE A 311 9.74 3.00 12.77
C PHE A 311 8.72 3.12 13.91
N ASP A 312 8.55 2.09 14.74
CA ASP A 312 7.59 2.16 15.83
C ASP A 312 7.94 3.27 16.84
N PHE A 313 9.22 3.41 17.20
CA PHE A 313 9.65 4.50 18.08
C PHE A 313 9.37 5.88 17.47
N VAL A 314 9.78 6.08 16.21
CA VAL A 314 9.70 7.37 15.54
C VAL A 314 8.25 7.76 15.25
N ALA A 315 7.39 6.79 14.92
CA ALA A 315 5.96 6.99 14.73
C ALA A 315 5.22 7.41 16.03
N ASN A 316 5.76 7.10 17.20
CA ASN A 316 5.22 7.50 18.50
C ASN A 316 5.80 8.82 19.04
N SER A 317 6.77 9.42 18.34
CA SER A 317 7.52 10.57 18.86
C SER A 317 7.90 11.57 17.76
N GLU A 318 9.10 11.44 17.21
CA GLU A 318 9.76 12.40 16.32
C GLU A 318 8.98 12.66 15.03
N LEU A 319 8.28 11.65 14.48
CA LEU A 319 7.50 11.80 13.24
C LEU A 319 6.40 12.83 13.41
N LEU A 320 5.61 12.70 14.48
CA LEU A 320 4.47 13.58 14.74
C LEU A 320 4.96 15.01 15.01
N ALA A 321 6.06 15.14 15.75
CA ALA A 321 6.69 16.43 16.02
C ALA A 321 7.16 17.14 14.74
N VAL A 322 7.85 16.43 13.83
CA VAL A 322 8.29 16.99 12.54
C VAL A 322 7.12 17.35 11.63
N LEU A 323 6.04 16.59 11.69
CA LEU A 323 4.82 16.88 10.95
C LEU A 323 4.00 18.01 11.59
N GLY A 324 4.34 18.47 12.79
CA GLY A 324 3.58 19.50 13.50
C GLY A 324 2.22 19.00 14.00
N VAL A 325 2.09 17.69 14.25
CA VAL A 325 0.85 17.05 14.74
C VAL A 325 1.08 16.58 16.18
N SER A 326 0.14 16.88 17.08
CA SER A 326 0.18 16.40 18.46
C SER A 326 -0.64 15.13 18.62
N ILE A 327 -0.23 14.25 19.53
CA ILE A 327 -1.04 13.06 19.86
C ILE A 327 -2.39 13.46 20.47
N ALA A 328 -2.44 14.59 21.17
CA ALA A 328 -3.68 15.14 21.71
C ALA A 328 -4.67 15.56 20.61
N ASP A 329 -4.20 15.79 19.37
CA ASP A 329 -5.06 16.19 18.25
C ASP A 329 -5.92 15.04 17.71
N PHE A 330 -5.60 13.79 18.07
CA PHE A 330 -6.32 12.59 17.63
C PHE A 330 -7.32 12.10 18.68
N GLY A 331 -7.99 13.02 19.39
CA GLY A 331 -8.84 12.76 20.58
C GLY A 331 -9.56 11.41 20.59
N HIS A 332 -9.71 10.82 21.78
CA HIS A 332 -10.23 9.45 22.01
C HIS A 332 -11.46 9.06 21.16
N ASP A 333 -12.30 10.03 20.78
CA ASP A 333 -13.53 9.84 20.03
C ASP A 333 -13.38 9.97 18.49
N GLN A 334 -12.31 10.60 17.96
CA GLN A 334 -12.14 10.81 16.50
C GLN A 334 -11.51 9.62 15.76
N LEU A 335 -10.85 8.72 16.48
CA LEU A 335 -10.39 7.43 15.95
C LEU A 335 -11.37 6.30 16.29
N GLN A 336 -12.45 6.60 17.01
CA GLN A 336 -13.61 5.73 17.08
C GLN A 336 -14.56 6.08 15.93
N LEU A 337 -14.91 5.06 15.13
CA LEU A 337 -16.14 5.04 14.33
C LEU A 337 -16.20 5.99 13.12
N LEU A 338 -15.39 5.73 12.10
CA LEU A 338 -15.87 5.96 10.73
C LEU A 338 -16.35 4.61 10.17
N PRO A 339 -17.65 4.46 9.82
CA PRO A 339 -18.16 3.21 9.30
C PRO A 339 -17.43 2.84 8.01
N VAL A 340 -17.03 1.57 7.90
CA VAL A 340 -16.47 0.96 6.69
C VAL A 340 -17.32 1.35 5.47
N PRO A 341 -16.82 2.16 4.52
CA PRO A 341 -17.58 2.50 3.33
C PRO A 341 -17.58 1.32 2.36
N GLN A 342 -18.76 0.85 1.94
CA GLN A 342 -18.92 -0.25 0.96
C GLN A 342 -19.41 0.27 -0.42
N SER A 343 -18.65 1.12 -1.12
CA SER A 343 -18.75 1.49 -2.58
C SER A 343 -20.11 2.00 -3.16
N PRO A 344 -20.26 2.52 -4.41
CA PRO A 344 -19.30 3.05 -5.41
C PRO A 344 -19.54 4.51 -5.89
N GLY A 345 -18.52 5.06 -6.58
CA GLY A 345 -18.30 6.37 -7.23
C GLY A 345 -19.43 7.08 -8.01
N ILE A 346 -19.41 8.42 -7.98
CA ILE A 346 -20.23 9.41 -8.69
C ILE A 346 -19.33 10.65 -8.87
N ASN A 347 -19.23 11.16 -10.10
CA ASN A 347 -18.36 12.26 -10.55
C ASN A 347 -18.55 13.60 -9.77
N CYS A 348 -17.51 14.45 -9.72
CA CYS A 348 -17.52 15.81 -9.14
C CYS A 348 -18.71 16.68 -9.58
N GLU A 349 -19.10 16.60 -10.85
CA GLU A 349 -20.24 17.35 -11.39
C GLU A 349 -21.57 16.90 -10.77
N VAL A 350 -21.67 15.62 -10.39
CA VAL A 350 -22.86 15.06 -9.73
C VAL A 350 -22.84 15.30 -8.23
N ARG A 351 -21.66 15.46 -7.59
CA ARG A 351 -21.52 15.91 -6.19
C ARG A 351 -22.13 17.29 -6.00
N GLU A 352 -21.78 18.24 -6.86
CA GLU A 352 -22.34 19.60 -6.84
C GLU A 352 -23.86 19.54 -7.07
N ARG A 353 -24.30 18.70 -8.02
CA ARG A 353 -25.72 18.49 -8.32
C ARG A 353 -26.50 17.85 -7.16
N LEU A 354 -25.94 16.88 -6.45
CA LEU A 354 -26.54 16.23 -5.27
C LEU A 354 -26.63 17.19 -4.09
N SER A 355 -25.56 17.94 -3.81
CA SER A 355 -25.54 18.96 -2.76
C SER A 355 -26.57 20.06 -3.05
N GLN A 356 -26.69 20.46 -4.31
CA GLN A 356 -27.68 21.43 -4.77
C GLN A 356 -29.12 20.88 -4.70
N MET A 357 -29.36 19.63 -5.13
CA MET A 357 -30.67 18.96 -5.02
C MET A 357 -31.12 18.78 -3.56
N MET A 358 -30.20 18.48 -2.64
CA MET A 358 -30.50 18.37 -1.20
C MET A 358 -30.86 19.71 -0.57
N LYS A 359 -30.21 20.80 -1.01
CA LYS A 359 -30.56 22.18 -0.62
C LYS A 359 -31.91 22.61 -1.20
N GLU A 360 -32.18 22.32 -2.47
CA GLU A 360 -33.44 22.64 -3.15
C GLU A 360 -34.64 21.89 -2.57
N LYS A 361 -34.44 20.64 -2.11
CA LYS A 361 -35.47 19.83 -1.45
C LYS A 361 -35.60 20.09 0.06
N GLY A 362 -34.84 21.05 0.62
CA GLY A 362 -34.92 21.45 2.03
C GLY A 362 -34.43 20.39 3.03
N ILE A 363 -33.58 19.46 2.59
CA ILE A 363 -33.11 18.32 3.39
C ILE A 363 -31.90 18.72 4.27
N CYS A 364 -31.14 19.73 3.85
CA CYS A 364 -30.07 20.35 4.66
C CYS A 364 -30.45 21.80 5.01
N ASN A 365 -30.37 22.19 6.28
CA ASN A 365 -30.48 23.60 6.67
C ASN A 365 -29.16 24.33 6.45
N ALA A 366 -29.23 25.62 6.11
CA ALA A 366 -28.10 26.48 5.72
C ALA A 366 -27.08 26.78 6.85
N ALA A 367 -27.19 26.13 8.01
CA ALA A 367 -26.24 26.21 9.11
C ALA A 367 -25.93 24.77 9.53
N GLY A 368 -24.69 24.32 9.36
CA GLY A 368 -24.24 22.94 9.54
C GLY A 368 -24.75 22.26 10.81
N GLY A 369 -25.85 21.51 10.67
CA GLY A 369 -26.38 20.60 11.67
C GLY A 369 -26.32 19.16 11.16
N GLU A 370 -25.87 18.24 12.01
CA GLU A 370 -25.82 16.81 11.74
C GLU A 370 -27.18 16.26 11.29
N ILE A 371 -27.24 15.72 10.08
CA ILE A 371 -28.33 14.83 9.69
C ILE A 371 -27.98 13.45 10.25
N GLY A 372 -28.49 13.14 11.43
CA GLY A 372 -28.36 11.84 12.10
C GLY A 372 -29.14 10.73 11.38
N VAL A 373 -28.65 10.30 10.20
CA VAL A 373 -28.99 8.97 9.67
C VAL A 373 -27.98 8.01 10.25
N ASN A 374 -28.37 7.23 11.26
CA ASN A 374 -27.57 6.10 11.71
C ASN A 374 -27.67 4.98 10.65
N TRP A 375 -26.83 5.09 9.62
CA TRP A 375 -26.76 4.13 8.51
C TRP A 375 -26.55 2.69 9.00
N ARG A 376 -25.96 2.50 10.20
CA ARG A 376 -25.81 1.20 10.85
C ARG A 376 -27.15 0.51 11.11
N ASP A 377 -28.14 1.24 11.62
CA ASP A 377 -29.43 0.67 12.03
C ASP A 377 -30.30 0.31 10.83
N GLU A 378 -30.29 1.13 9.77
CA GLU A 378 -31.08 0.87 8.56
C GLU A 378 -30.48 -0.28 7.74
N ILE A 379 -29.14 -0.36 7.68
CA ILE A 379 -28.43 -1.48 7.04
C ILE A 379 -28.62 -2.77 7.86
N GLN A 380 -28.55 -2.72 9.19
CA GLN A 380 -28.84 -3.88 10.05
C GLN A 380 -30.30 -4.34 9.93
N ARG A 381 -31.27 -3.42 9.89
CA ARG A 381 -32.68 -3.77 9.65
C ARG A 381 -32.90 -4.45 8.30
N ARG A 382 -32.26 -3.98 7.23
CA ARG A 382 -32.35 -4.61 5.89
C ARG A 382 -31.63 -5.96 5.85
N ARG A 383 -30.48 -6.09 6.50
CA ARG A 383 -29.72 -7.35 6.63
C ARG A 383 -30.48 -8.41 7.44
N ASN A 384 -31.26 -7.98 8.42
CA ASN A 384 -32.14 -8.84 9.23
C ASN A 384 -33.53 -9.04 8.62
N GLY A 385 -33.82 -8.46 7.45
CA GLY A 385 -35.12 -8.59 6.78
C GLY A 385 -36.28 -7.82 7.45
N THR A 386 -35.99 -6.89 8.36
CA THR A 386 -36.99 -6.16 9.16
C THR A 386 -37.24 -4.72 8.70
N ALA A 387 -36.69 -4.31 7.56
CA ALA A 387 -36.90 -2.96 7.02
C ALA A 387 -38.20 -2.88 6.20
N SER A 388 -39.05 -1.89 6.48
CA SER A 388 -40.24 -1.61 5.68
C SER A 388 -39.91 -0.71 4.49
N ASP A 389 -40.56 -0.95 3.35
CA ASP A 389 -40.44 -0.13 2.12
C ASP A 389 -41.03 1.30 2.28
N SER A 390 -41.49 1.64 3.50
CA SER A 390 -42.06 2.94 3.89
C SER A 390 -41.02 3.95 4.39
N SER A 391 -39.72 3.66 4.31
CA SER A 391 -38.69 4.65 4.66
C SER A 391 -38.74 5.81 3.67
N GLN A 392 -38.75 7.06 4.17
CA GLN A 392 -38.74 8.28 3.33
C GLN A 392 -37.55 8.38 2.35
N TYR A 393 -36.56 7.50 2.50
CA TYR A 393 -35.32 7.45 1.71
C TYR A 393 -35.33 6.41 0.59
N ALA A 394 -36.34 5.52 0.55
CA ALA A 394 -36.45 4.48 -0.50
C ALA A 394 -36.55 5.04 -1.93
N PRO A 395 -37.22 6.18 -2.19
CA PRO A 395 -37.22 6.80 -3.52
C PRO A 395 -35.83 7.29 -3.94
N LEU A 396 -35.06 7.86 -2.99
CA LEU A 396 -33.73 8.42 -3.23
C LEU A 396 -32.70 7.32 -3.58
N ILE A 397 -32.78 6.17 -2.90
CA ILE A 397 -31.90 5.02 -3.14
C ILE A 397 -32.16 4.39 -4.52
N ARG A 398 -33.42 4.30 -4.95
CA ARG A 398 -33.80 3.81 -6.29
C ARG A 398 -33.36 4.77 -7.39
N GLU A 399 -33.48 6.07 -7.17
CA GLU A 399 -33.06 7.12 -8.12
C GLU A 399 -31.53 7.15 -8.30
N LEU A 400 -30.78 6.70 -7.29
CA LEU A 400 -29.31 6.58 -7.31
C LEU A 400 -28.77 5.24 -7.85
N GLY A 401 -29.63 4.27 -8.18
CA GLY A 401 -29.23 3.00 -8.79
C GLY A 401 -28.42 2.04 -7.90
N LEU A 402 -28.50 2.21 -6.57
CA LEU A 402 -27.76 1.41 -5.59
C LEU A 402 -28.50 0.10 -5.25
N ASP A 403 -28.62 -0.82 -6.20
CA ASP A 403 -29.19 -2.15 -5.95
C ASP A 403 -28.14 -3.09 -5.29
N TRP A 404 -28.44 -3.57 -4.07
CA TRP A 404 -27.56 -4.44 -3.28
C TRP A 404 -27.81 -5.93 -3.56
N ARG A 405 -26.74 -6.74 -3.71
CA ARG A 405 -26.79 -8.21 -3.74
C ARG A 405 -25.97 -8.82 -2.59
N PRO A 406 -26.47 -9.86 -1.89
CA PRO A 406 -25.77 -10.47 -0.77
C PRO A 406 -24.71 -11.49 -1.25
N SER A 407 -23.42 -11.19 -1.09
CA SER A 407 -22.37 -12.21 -1.11
C SER A 407 -21.08 -11.77 -0.39
N GLY A 408 -20.84 -12.30 0.81
CA GLY A 408 -19.54 -12.33 1.54
C GLY A 408 -18.93 -10.97 1.98
N PRO A 409 -17.98 -10.95 2.92
CA PRO A 409 -17.24 -9.74 3.28
C PRO A 409 -16.15 -9.47 2.24
N LEU A 410 -16.55 -9.11 1.02
CA LEU A 410 -15.65 -8.57 0.00
C LEU A 410 -15.31 -7.11 0.37
N LEU A 411 -14.04 -6.72 0.46
CA LEU A 411 -13.65 -5.32 0.76
C LEU A 411 -13.39 -4.54 -0.54
N PRO A 412 -14.37 -3.83 -1.14
CA PRO A 412 -14.17 -3.20 -2.44
C PRO A 412 -13.02 -2.18 -2.43
N VAL A 413 -12.16 -2.24 -3.44
CA VAL A 413 -11.11 -1.24 -3.69
C VAL A 413 -11.28 -0.70 -5.11
N HIS A 414 -12.21 0.24 -5.26
CA HIS A 414 -12.25 1.16 -6.39
C HIS A 414 -12.76 2.52 -5.91
N GLY A 415 -11.96 3.55 -6.21
CA GLY A 415 -12.29 4.96 -6.50
C GLY A 415 -13.45 5.66 -5.76
N SER A 416 -13.06 6.73 -5.06
CA SER A 416 -13.76 8.00 -4.77
C SER A 416 -15.14 7.95 -4.10
N HIS A 417 -15.28 8.59 -2.89
CA HIS A 417 -16.48 9.19 -2.24
C HIS A 417 -16.26 9.52 -0.75
N PHE A 418 -17.07 10.30 0.00
CA PHE A 418 -17.50 11.71 0.00
C PHE A 418 -17.66 12.07 1.50
N TYR A 419 -17.18 13.24 1.96
CA TYR A 419 -17.64 13.86 3.22
C TYR A 419 -18.20 15.25 2.88
N CYS A 420 -19.38 15.56 3.41
CA CYS A 420 -19.97 16.89 3.36
C CYS A 420 -19.39 17.67 4.55
N ASN A 421 -18.41 18.53 4.32
CA ASN A 421 -18.02 19.56 5.28
C ASN A 421 -18.03 20.90 4.54
N GLU A 422 -18.51 21.92 5.25
CA GLU A 422 -18.76 23.29 4.77
C GLU A 422 -17.63 23.91 3.94
#